data_AF-Q255Z4-F1
#
_entry.id   AF-Q255Z4-F1
#
_cell.length_a   1.000
_cell.length_b   1.000
_cell.length_c   1.000
_cell.angle_alpha   90.00
_cell.angle_beta   90.00
_cell.angle_gamma   90.00
#
_symmetry.space_group_name_H-M   'P 1'
#
loop_
_entity.id
_entity.type
_entity.pdbx_description
1 polymer ?
#
loop_
_entity_poly.entity_id
_entity_poly.type
_entity_poly.pdbx_seq_one_letter_code
_entity_poly.pdbx_strand_id
1 'polypeptide(L)'
;MKKYIYKYSFGGLILLLSLSSCCSNSYGSKQRPKNSKDINNESVILTESEKKPSRRSRRLFARRSQSKKDIQKVQANFKKYEDQISDQDKRDISFVVSAAAEKSSISLAMSQSEIKSALNRIRELHPLALLKLLAENPSLIEGMKKMQSRDWIWNMFMSELSEVFSQAASQGVFTEEDIADFSSILGLDAGTVASIVHGERWPELLDVVISQPC
;
A
#
# COMPACT_ATOMS: atom_id res chain seq x y z
N MET A 1 -8.17 -11.09 26.59
CA MET A 1 -7.01 -11.41 25.73
C MET A 1 -7.52 -11.81 24.35
N LYS A 2 -7.40 -10.92 23.35
CA LYS A 2 -7.77 -11.21 21.95
C LYS A 2 -6.49 -11.32 21.14
N LYS A 3 -6.19 -12.51 20.63
CA LYS A 3 -5.06 -12.76 19.71
C LYS A 3 -5.56 -12.46 18.30
N TYR A 4 -5.09 -11.37 17.69
CA TYR A 4 -5.33 -11.09 16.29
C TYR A 4 -4.20 -11.71 15.46
N ILE A 5 -4.52 -12.78 14.75
CA ILE A 5 -3.65 -13.41 13.77
C ILE A 5 -3.80 -12.59 12.48
N TYR A 6 -2.84 -11.70 12.20
CA TYR A 6 -2.78 -10.98 10.93
C TYR A 6 -2.11 -11.87 9.88
N LYS A 7 -2.93 -12.57 9.10
CA LYS A 7 -2.51 -13.24 7.86
C LYS A 7 -3.10 -12.50 6.67
N TYR A 8 -2.50 -11.40 6.21
CA TYR A 8 -2.74 -10.91 4.85
C TYR A 8 -1.49 -10.29 4.24
N SER A 9 -1.02 -10.95 3.19
CA SER A 9 0.05 -10.53 2.30
C SER A 9 -0.47 -9.46 1.34
N PHE A 10 0.26 -8.34 1.25
CA PHE A 10 0.54 -7.56 0.03
C PHE A 10 -0.54 -7.61 -1.08
N GLY A 11 -1.47 -6.64 -1.04
CA GLY A 11 -2.51 -6.51 -2.06
C GLY A 11 -3.51 -5.35 -1.87
N GLY A 12 -3.59 -4.74 -0.68
CA GLY A 12 -4.61 -3.73 -0.36
C GLY A 12 -4.49 -2.42 -1.14
N LEU A 13 -3.28 -1.91 -1.36
CA LEU A 13 -3.03 -0.72 -2.19
C LEU A 13 -3.05 -1.04 -3.70
N ILE A 14 -3.12 -2.32 -4.05
CA ILE A 14 -3.17 -2.84 -5.44
C ILE A 14 -4.61 -3.22 -5.84
N LEU A 15 -5.54 -3.44 -4.90
CA LEU A 15 -6.90 -3.91 -5.20
C LEU A 15 -7.92 -2.82 -5.59
N LEU A 16 -7.51 -1.55 -5.66
CA LEU A 16 -8.27 -0.52 -6.40
C LEU A 16 -7.92 -0.49 -7.91
N LEU A 17 -7.01 -1.36 -8.38
CA LEU A 17 -6.50 -1.37 -9.76
C LEU A 17 -7.29 -2.25 -10.76
N SER A 18 -8.54 -2.65 -10.47
CA SER A 18 -9.34 -3.44 -11.43
C SER A 18 -10.67 -2.82 -11.86
N LEU A 19 -10.91 -1.52 -11.62
CA LEU A 19 -12.13 -0.84 -12.09
C LEU A 19 -11.88 0.51 -12.78
N SER A 20 -10.84 0.60 -13.60
CA SER A 20 -10.73 1.67 -14.61
C SER A 20 -10.14 1.16 -15.92
N SER A 21 -10.83 0.21 -16.54
CA SER A 21 -10.68 -0.07 -17.97
C SER A 21 -11.98 0.28 -18.68
N CYS A 22 -12.25 1.57 -18.83
CA CYS A 22 -13.20 2.07 -19.81
C CYS A 22 -12.53 3.17 -20.65
N CYS A 23 -12.11 2.74 -21.84
CA CYS A 23 -12.19 3.45 -23.12
C CYS A 23 -11.57 4.86 -23.21
N SER A 24 -10.45 4.93 -23.94
CA SER A 24 -10.19 6.01 -24.91
C SER A 24 -9.13 5.55 -25.91
N ASN A 25 -9.52 4.71 -26.87
CA ASN A 25 -8.78 4.56 -28.12
C ASN A 25 -9.46 5.40 -29.19
N SER A 26 -8.89 6.56 -29.46
CA SER A 26 -9.20 7.39 -30.63
C SER A 26 -8.69 6.69 -31.88
N TYR A 27 -9.54 5.93 -32.56
CA TYR A 27 -9.25 5.46 -33.91
C TYR A 27 -9.96 6.35 -34.93
N GLY A 28 -9.12 6.95 -35.77
CA GLY A 28 -9.50 7.86 -36.83
C GLY A 28 -10.46 7.26 -37.85
N SER A 29 -11.35 8.13 -38.30
CA SER A 29 -12.27 7.97 -39.41
C SER A 29 -11.57 7.60 -40.72
N LYS A 30 -12.06 6.58 -41.42
CA LYS A 30 -12.23 6.60 -42.88
C LYS A 30 -13.48 5.82 -43.27
N GLN A 31 -14.42 6.52 -43.89
CA GLN A 31 -15.63 6.00 -44.52
C GLN A 31 -15.29 5.13 -45.74
N ARG A 32 -16.12 4.11 -46.03
CA ARG A 32 -16.78 3.95 -47.35
C ARG A 32 -17.92 2.91 -47.28
N PRO A 33 -19.01 3.12 -48.04
CA PRO A 33 -20.27 2.36 -47.92
C PRO A 33 -20.41 1.28 -49.00
N LYS A 34 -21.16 0.20 -48.72
CA LYS A 34 -21.78 -0.67 -49.74
C LYS A 34 -23.14 -1.22 -49.27
N ASN A 35 -24.19 -0.76 -49.96
CA ASN A 35 -25.42 -1.45 -50.44
C ASN A 35 -25.91 -2.69 -49.68
N SER A 36 -27.09 -2.67 -49.04
CA SER A 36 -28.47 -2.78 -49.59
C SER A 36 -28.83 -4.18 -50.11
N LYS A 37 -30.01 -4.67 -49.67
CA LYS A 37 -30.78 -5.86 -50.14
C LYS A 37 -30.31 -7.20 -49.51
N ASP A 38 -31.14 -8.07 -48.94
CA ASP A 38 -32.60 -8.23 -48.92
C ASP A 38 -33.03 -8.90 -47.60
N ILE A 39 -34.20 -8.52 -47.11
CA ILE A 39 -34.99 -9.28 -46.14
C ILE A 39 -35.79 -10.29 -46.95
N ASN A 40 -35.68 -11.58 -46.66
CA ASN A 40 -36.74 -12.53 -46.98
C ASN A 40 -36.91 -13.49 -45.79
N ASN A 41 -38.06 -13.34 -45.14
CA ASN A 41 -38.65 -14.31 -44.25
C ASN A 41 -39.36 -15.35 -45.12
N GLU A 42 -38.87 -16.60 -45.12
CA GLU A 42 -39.73 -17.75 -45.40
C GLU A 42 -39.45 -18.83 -44.36
N SER A 43 -40.48 -19.06 -43.56
CA SER A 43 -40.74 -20.26 -42.78
C SER A 43 -40.69 -21.51 -43.66
N VAL A 44 -40.24 -22.65 -43.12
CA VAL A 44 -40.95 -23.95 -43.18
C VAL A 44 -40.06 -25.08 -42.61
N ILE A 45 -40.56 -25.61 -41.49
CA ILE A 45 -40.64 -27.01 -41.04
C ILE A 45 -39.36 -27.85 -40.84
N LEU A 46 -39.30 -28.36 -39.61
CA LEU A 46 -38.40 -29.36 -39.02
C LEU A 46 -38.37 -30.67 -39.83
N THR A 47 -37.17 -31.16 -40.13
CA THR A 47 -36.92 -32.60 -40.26
C THR A 47 -35.80 -33.01 -39.31
N GLU A 48 -36.16 -33.94 -38.45
CA GLU A 48 -35.34 -34.65 -37.47
C GLU A 48 -34.35 -35.56 -38.21
N SER A 49 -33.06 -35.44 -37.92
CA SER A 49 -32.12 -36.53 -38.17
C SER A 49 -31.03 -36.56 -37.11
N GLU A 50 -31.02 -37.66 -36.37
CA GLU A 50 -30.02 -38.04 -35.39
C GLU A 50 -28.62 -38.05 -36.01
N LYS A 51 -27.65 -37.38 -35.36
CA LYS A 51 -26.23 -37.74 -35.45
C LYS A 51 -25.44 -37.11 -34.29
N LYS A 52 -25.10 -37.99 -33.34
CA LYS A 52 -23.97 -38.01 -32.37
C LYS A 52 -23.34 -36.66 -31.96
N PRO A 53 -23.24 -36.35 -30.65
CA PRO A 53 -22.53 -35.15 -30.21
C PRO A 53 -21.03 -35.31 -30.45
N SER A 54 -20.49 -34.50 -31.37
CA SER A 54 -19.04 -34.32 -31.47
C SER A 54 -18.55 -33.68 -30.17
N ARG A 55 -17.72 -34.41 -29.42
CA ARG A 55 -16.94 -33.89 -28.28
C ARG A 55 -15.93 -32.86 -28.82
N ARG A 56 -16.38 -31.65 -29.10
CA ARG A 56 -15.49 -30.50 -29.34
C ARG A 56 -15.06 -29.92 -28.00
N SER A 57 -13.91 -30.39 -27.55
CA SER A 57 -13.09 -29.83 -26.48
C SER A 57 -13.01 -28.30 -26.58
N ARG A 58 -13.83 -27.58 -25.80
CA ARG A 58 -13.57 -26.17 -25.48
C ARG A 58 -12.63 -26.10 -24.28
N ARG A 59 -11.36 -26.42 -24.51
CA ARG A 59 -10.27 -25.97 -23.62
C ARG A 59 -9.68 -24.70 -24.21
N LEU A 60 -10.38 -23.58 -24.03
CA LEU A 60 -9.90 -22.25 -24.41
C LEU A 60 -9.79 -21.31 -23.21
N PHE A 61 -9.34 -21.79 -22.04
CA PHE A 61 -8.82 -20.92 -20.99
C PHE A 61 -7.74 -21.64 -20.18
N ALA A 62 -6.65 -22.04 -20.84
CA ALA A 62 -5.37 -22.19 -20.12
C ALA A 62 -4.89 -20.77 -19.80
N ARG A 63 -5.39 -20.23 -18.68
CA ARG A 63 -4.97 -18.95 -18.13
C ARG A 63 -3.47 -19.04 -17.92
N ARG A 64 -2.72 -18.44 -18.84
CA ARG A 64 -1.28 -18.20 -18.75
C ARG A 64 -1.01 -17.72 -17.33
N SER A 65 -0.42 -18.58 -16.51
CA SER A 65 0.08 -18.22 -15.19
C SER A 65 1.10 -17.12 -15.44
N GLN A 66 0.68 -15.88 -15.22
CA GLN A 66 1.62 -14.77 -15.15
C GLN A 66 2.60 -15.17 -14.04
N SER A 67 3.82 -15.49 -14.43
CA SER A 67 4.91 -15.63 -13.49
C SER A 67 4.87 -14.37 -12.65
N LYS A 68 4.76 -14.54 -11.32
CA LYS A 68 5.03 -13.47 -10.37
C LYS A 68 6.41 -12.97 -10.76
N LYS A 69 6.47 -11.80 -11.41
CA LYS A 69 7.72 -11.04 -11.50
C LYS A 69 8.08 -10.81 -10.04
N ASP A 70 9.10 -11.50 -9.57
CA ASP A 70 9.75 -11.17 -8.31
C ASP A 70 10.24 -9.74 -8.46
N ILE A 71 9.43 -8.80 -7.98
CA ILE A 71 9.86 -7.44 -7.76
C ILE A 71 10.87 -7.59 -6.62
N GLN A 72 12.15 -7.71 -6.98
CA GLN A 72 13.23 -7.64 -6.03
C GLN A 72 13.02 -6.37 -5.22
N LYS A 73 12.62 -6.52 -3.95
CA LYS A 73 12.47 -5.39 -3.03
C LYS A 73 13.86 -4.76 -2.93
N VAL A 74 14.04 -3.60 -3.54
CA VAL A 74 15.28 -2.83 -3.43
C VAL A 74 15.56 -2.67 -1.94
N GLN A 75 16.75 -3.11 -1.53
CA GLN A 75 17.19 -3.00 -0.15
C GLN A 75 17.27 -1.51 0.20
N ALA A 76 16.52 -1.08 1.21
CA ALA A 76 16.54 0.31 1.65
C ALA A 76 17.92 0.59 2.26
N ASN A 77 18.54 1.70 1.85
CA ASN A 77 19.77 2.20 2.46
C ASN A 77 19.38 3.18 3.57
N PHE A 78 19.34 2.69 4.80
CA PHE A 78 18.90 3.50 5.94
C PHE A 78 19.99 4.49 6.35
N LYS A 79 19.59 5.75 6.52
CA LYS A 79 20.38 6.78 7.18
C LYS A 79 20.58 6.42 8.66
N LYS A 80 21.62 6.97 9.27
CA LYS A 80 21.87 6.81 10.70
C LYS A 80 20.82 7.57 11.50
N TYR A 81 20.63 7.19 12.75
CA TYR A 81 19.67 7.84 13.65
C TYR A 81 19.97 9.33 13.87
N GLU A 82 21.26 9.68 14.02
CA GLU A 82 21.73 11.04 14.23
C GLU A 82 21.68 11.93 12.97
N ASP A 83 21.49 11.33 11.79
CA ASP A 83 21.48 12.09 10.54
C ASP A 83 20.31 13.09 10.56
N GLN A 84 20.60 14.34 10.21
CA GLN A 84 19.59 15.39 10.20
C GLN A 84 18.47 15.06 9.20
N ILE A 85 17.23 15.08 9.70
CA ILE A 85 16.04 14.99 8.85
C ILE A 85 15.94 16.28 8.05
N SER A 86 16.00 16.16 6.72
CA SER A 86 15.95 17.33 5.84
C SER A 86 14.57 17.98 5.85
N ASP A 87 14.49 19.26 5.50
CA ASP A 87 13.20 19.95 5.38
C ASP A 87 12.31 19.31 4.30
N GLN A 88 12.92 18.68 3.31
CA GLN A 88 12.19 17.90 2.31
C GLN A 88 11.53 16.66 2.93
N ASP A 89 12.26 15.93 3.78
CA ASP A 89 11.74 14.77 4.49
C ASP A 89 10.56 15.17 5.40
N LYS A 90 10.68 16.28 6.12
CA LYS A 90 9.59 16.82 6.97
C LYS A 90 8.33 17.14 6.16
N ARG A 91 8.49 17.79 4.99
CA ARG A 91 7.38 18.11 4.08
C ARG A 91 6.73 16.84 3.54
N ASP A 92 7.52 15.86 3.14
CA ASP A 92 7.02 14.59 2.62
C ASP A 92 6.25 13.82 3.70
N ILE A 93 6.75 13.77 4.93
CA ILE A 93 6.07 13.12 6.06
C ILE A 93 4.74 13.82 6.36
N SER A 94 4.76 15.15 6.45
CA SER A 94 3.55 15.95 6.67
C SER A 94 2.52 15.74 5.57
N PHE A 95 2.95 15.70 4.30
CA PHE A 95 2.07 15.42 3.17
C PHE A 95 1.43 14.03 3.27
N VAL A 96 2.21 12.99 3.58
CA VAL A 96 1.72 11.61 3.69
C VAL A 96 0.72 11.49 4.84
N VAL A 97 1.06 12.00 6.03
CA VAL A 97 0.19 11.94 7.21
C VAL A 97 -1.11 12.72 6.97
N SER A 98 -1.02 13.94 6.46
CA SER A 98 -2.19 14.78 6.17
C SER A 98 -3.07 14.16 5.08
N ALA A 99 -2.46 13.62 4.02
CA ALA A 99 -3.18 12.92 2.97
C ALA A 99 -3.95 11.72 3.53
N ALA A 100 -3.29 10.87 4.31
CA ALA A 100 -3.89 9.69 4.89
C ALA A 100 -4.97 10.01 5.94
N ALA A 101 -4.80 11.11 6.69
CA ALA A 101 -5.75 11.57 7.69
C ALA A 101 -7.01 12.19 7.04
N GLU A 102 -6.84 13.13 6.10
CA GLU A 102 -7.91 14.07 5.70
C GLU A 102 -8.50 13.79 4.31
N LYS A 103 -7.73 13.24 3.38
CA LYS A 103 -8.22 13.08 2.00
C LYS A 103 -9.29 11.99 1.91
N SER A 104 -10.32 12.25 1.11
CA SER A 104 -11.31 11.26 0.68
C SER A 104 -10.62 10.12 -0.08
N SER A 105 -11.26 8.94 -0.15
CA SER A 105 -10.70 7.79 -0.89
C SER A 105 -10.42 8.12 -2.37
N ILE A 106 -11.24 8.97 -2.99
CA ILE A 106 -11.05 9.43 -4.38
C ILE A 106 -9.83 10.34 -4.47
N SER A 107 -9.70 11.30 -3.55
CA SER A 107 -8.56 12.22 -3.52
C SER A 107 -7.25 11.49 -3.23
N LEU A 108 -7.28 10.44 -2.40
CA LEU A 108 -6.13 9.55 -2.16
C LEU A 108 -5.71 8.82 -3.43
N ALA A 109 -6.66 8.27 -4.18
CA ALA A 109 -6.39 7.60 -5.45
C ALA A 109 -5.76 8.56 -6.48
N MET A 110 -6.24 9.80 -6.54
CA MET A 110 -5.68 10.82 -7.43
C MET A 110 -4.24 11.23 -7.05
N SER A 111 -3.94 11.34 -5.75
CA SER A 111 -2.58 11.66 -5.28
C SER A 111 -1.69 10.45 -5.02
N GLN A 112 -2.05 9.27 -5.54
CA GLN A 112 -1.35 8.02 -5.23
C GLN A 112 0.12 8.03 -5.65
N SER A 113 0.42 8.57 -6.83
CA SER A 113 1.79 8.68 -7.35
C SER A 113 2.66 9.58 -6.48
N GLU A 114 2.11 10.71 -6.03
CA GLU A 114 2.79 11.67 -5.15
C GLU A 114 3.05 11.08 -3.77
N ILE A 115 2.05 10.42 -3.17
CA ILE A 115 2.17 9.74 -1.88
C ILE A 115 3.24 8.65 -1.96
N LYS A 116 3.24 7.85 -3.04
CA LYS A 116 4.24 6.82 -3.25
C LYS A 116 5.65 7.42 -3.42
N SER A 117 5.75 8.52 -4.14
CA SER A 117 7.02 9.23 -4.34
C SER A 117 7.56 9.78 -3.02
N ALA A 118 6.71 10.37 -2.18
CA ALA A 118 7.05 10.85 -0.85
C ALA A 118 7.47 9.69 0.07
N LEU A 119 6.69 8.60 0.13
CA LEU A 119 7.03 7.40 0.90
C LEU A 119 8.37 6.79 0.48
N ASN A 120 8.67 6.74 -0.82
CA ASN A 120 9.94 6.23 -1.30
C ASN A 120 11.14 7.06 -0.82
N ARG A 121 10.99 8.39 -0.70
CA ARG A 121 12.03 9.27 -0.15
C ARG A 121 12.20 9.08 1.35
N ILE A 122 11.09 8.95 2.08
CA ILE A 122 11.08 8.77 3.54
C ILE A 122 11.59 7.39 3.96
N ARG A 123 11.48 6.36 3.09
CA ARG A 123 11.88 4.98 3.38
C ARG A 123 13.35 4.84 3.77
N GLU A 124 14.20 5.77 3.37
CA GLU A 124 15.63 5.79 3.70
C GLU A 124 15.90 6.36 5.11
N LEU A 125 14.91 6.94 5.80
CA LEU A 125 15.10 7.46 7.15
C LEU A 125 15.22 6.35 8.18
N HIS A 126 16.03 6.61 9.22
CA HIS A 126 16.07 5.75 10.39
C HIS A 126 14.67 5.64 11.03
N PRO A 127 14.13 4.43 11.27
CA PRO A 127 12.78 4.24 11.80
C PRO A 127 12.50 5.00 13.11
N LEU A 128 13.44 4.98 14.06
CA LEU A 128 13.28 5.72 15.33
C LEU A 128 13.34 7.24 15.12
N ALA A 129 14.09 7.73 14.14
CA ALA A 129 14.14 9.17 13.84
C ALA A 129 12.82 9.64 13.21
N LEU A 130 12.22 8.81 12.35
CA LEU A 130 10.87 9.04 11.82
C LEU A 130 9.84 9.12 12.94
N LEU A 131 9.83 8.17 13.87
CA LEU A 131 8.90 8.17 15.00
C LEU A 131 9.12 9.36 15.95
N LYS A 132 10.38 9.72 16.21
CA LYS A 132 10.73 10.90 16.98
C LYS A 132 10.15 12.17 16.34
N LEU A 133 10.34 12.33 15.02
CA LEU A 133 9.76 13.47 14.31
C LEU A 133 8.23 13.49 14.41
N LEU A 134 7.57 12.34 14.28
CA LEU A 134 6.12 12.29 14.46
C LEU A 134 5.73 12.76 15.87
N ALA A 135 6.39 12.24 16.91
CA ALA A 135 6.12 12.56 18.31
C ALA A 135 6.34 14.04 18.64
N GLU A 136 7.40 14.65 18.13
CA GLU A 136 7.77 16.05 18.38
C GLU A 136 6.85 17.05 17.67
N ASN A 137 6.03 16.61 16.71
CA ASN A 137 5.13 17.47 15.94
C ASN A 137 3.65 17.16 16.27
N PRO A 138 2.98 17.97 17.12
CA PRO A 138 1.61 17.71 17.57
C PRO A 138 0.60 17.56 16.42
N SER A 139 0.77 18.31 15.32
CA SER A 139 -0.10 18.21 14.14
C SER A 139 0.02 16.86 13.43
N LEU A 140 1.21 16.26 13.42
CA LEU A 140 1.44 14.93 12.86
C LEU A 140 0.81 13.87 13.76
N ILE A 141 0.94 13.99 15.10
CA ILE A 141 0.27 13.09 16.04
C ILE A 141 -1.25 13.16 15.89
N GLU A 142 -1.83 14.35 15.75
CA GLU A 142 -3.26 14.51 15.49
C GLU A 142 -3.67 13.85 14.17
N GLY A 143 -2.87 14.03 13.11
CA GLY A 143 -3.07 13.35 11.83
C GLY A 143 -3.01 11.82 11.96
N MET A 144 -2.06 11.29 12.74
CA MET A 144 -1.94 9.86 13.03
C MET A 144 -3.16 9.33 13.80
N LYS A 145 -3.66 10.06 14.80
CA LYS A 145 -4.89 9.73 15.55
C LYS A 145 -6.13 9.74 14.64
N LYS A 146 -6.24 10.72 13.75
CA LYS A 146 -7.31 10.75 12.72
C LYS A 146 -7.20 9.55 11.78
N MET A 147 -6.00 9.21 11.33
CA MET A 147 -5.76 8.04 10.50
C MET A 147 -6.13 6.72 11.21
N GLN A 148 -5.84 6.59 12.51
CA GLN A 148 -6.22 5.43 13.33
C GLN A 148 -7.73 5.17 13.32
N SER A 149 -8.55 6.23 13.27
CA SER A 149 -10.02 6.09 13.17
C SER A 149 -10.51 5.52 11.82
N ARG A 150 -9.63 5.43 10.82
CA ARG A 150 -9.91 4.94 9.46
C ARG A 150 -9.30 3.56 9.27
N ASP A 151 -9.94 2.54 9.83
CA ASP A 151 -9.44 1.14 9.92
C ASP A 151 -8.69 0.64 8.67
N TRP A 152 -9.26 0.81 7.47
CA TRP A 152 -8.63 0.30 6.25
C TRP A 152 -7.35 1.05 5.86
N ILE A 153 -7.28 2.37 6.11
CA ILE A 153 -6.08 3.18 5.87
C ILE A 153 -5.04 2.86 6.94
N TRP A 154 -5.46 2.81 8.19
CA TRP A 154 -4.57 2.49 9.30
C TRP A 154 -3.92 1.13 9.11
N ASN A 155 -4.70 0.08 8.80
CA ASN A 155 -4.17 -1.26 8.57
C ASN A 155 -3.18 -1.30 7.40
N MET A 156 -3.46 -0.57 6.32
CA MET A 156 -2.58 -0.48 5.17
C MET A 156 -1.28 0.24 5.51
N PHE A 157 -1.36 1.40 6.17
CA PHE A 157 -0.21 2.17 6.64
C PHE A 157 0.65 1.33 7.58
N MET A 158 0.03 0.66 8.57
CA MET A 158 0.71 -0.22 9.52
C MET A 158 1.42 -1.38 8.85
N SER A 159 0.81 -1.98 7.81
CA SER A 159 1.44 -3.08 7.07
C SER A 159 2.71 -2.62 6.36
N GLU A 160 2.68 -1.48 5.67
CA GLU A 160 3.84 -0.95 4.94
C GLU A 160 4.93 -0.48 5.90
N LEU A 161 4.56 0.22 6.97
CA LEU A 161 5.51 0.70 7.97
C LEU A 161 6.19 -0.47 8.71
N SER A 162 5.42 -1.47 9.12
CA SER A 162 5.95 -2.68 9.75
C SER A 162 6.94 -3.40 8.85
N GLU A 163 6.66 -3.46 7.55
CA GLU A 163 7.57 -4.07 6.58
C GLU A 163 8.91 -3.32 6.51
N VAL A 164 8.88 -1.99 6.45
CA VAL A 164 10.10 -1.15 6.43
C VAL A 164 10.88 -1.30 7.73
N PHE A 165 10.20 -1.36 8.88
CA PHE A 165 10.84 -1.46 10.19
C PHE A 165 11.46 -2.83 10.41
N SER A 166 10.77 -3.91 10.04
CA SER A 166 11.35 -5.27 10.04
C SER A 166 12.54 -5.36 9.08
N GLN A 167 12.48 -4.67 7.93
CA GLN A 167 13.64 -4.60 7.04
C GLN A 167 14.83 -3.89 7.70
N ALA A 168 14.61 -2.79 8.42
CA ALA A 168 15.67 -2.12 9.18
C ALA A 168 16.22 -3.00 10.31
N ALA A 169 15.36 -3.72 11.03
CA ALA A 169 15.75 -4.66 12.08
C ALA A 169 16.63 -5.78 11.54
N SER A 170 16.24 -6.40 10.42
CA SER A 170 17.02 -7.44 9.74
C SER A 170 18.40 -6.99 9.27
N GLN A 171 18.58 -5.67 9.08
CA GLN A 171 19.85 -5.06 8.69
C GLN A 171 20.70 -4.60 9.88
N GLY A 172 20.23 -4.79 11.12
CA GLY A 172 20.94 -4.34 12.31
C GLY A 172 21.01 -2.82 12.43
N VAL A 173 20.02 -2.11 11.88
CA VAL A 173 19.99 -0.64 11.88
C VAL A 173 19.77 -0.07 13.28
N PHE A 174 19.02 -0.77 14.13
CA PHE A 174 18.76 -0.34 15.51
C PHE A 174 19.93 -0.69 16.42
N THR A 175 20.62 0.32 16.96
CA THR A 175 21.58 0.13 18.05
C THR A 175 20.94 0.37 19.41
N GLU A 176 21.54 -0.18 20.47
CA GLU A 176 21.08 0.08 21.85
C GLU A 176 21.18 1.56 22.22
N GLU A 177 22.17 2.27 21.66
CA GLU A 177 22.35 3.72 21.83
C GLU A 177 21.17 4.48 21.21
N ASP A 178 20.79 4.14 19.97
CA ASP A 178 19.64 4.78 19.30
C ASP A 178 18.33 4.56 20.08
N ILE A 179 18.13 3.36 20.62
CA ILE A 179 16.95 3.01 21.42
C ILE A 179 16.94 3.80 22.73
N ALA A 180 18.08 3.88 23.42
CA ALA A 180 18.20 4.63 24.66
C ALA A 180 17.95 6.12 24.45
N ASP A 181 18.53 6.71 23.39
CA ASP A 181 18.35 8.10 23.04
C ASP A 181 16.90 8.41 22.66
N PHE A 182 16.30 7.59 21.80
CA PHE A 182 14.88 7.71 21.42
C PHE A 182 13.98 7.66 22.66
N SER A 183 14.24 6.73 23.57
CA SER A 183 13.44 6.56 24.78
C SER A 183 13.61 7.76 25.71
N SER A 184 14.83 8.24 25.90
CA SER A 184 15.15 9.41 26.72
C SER A 184 14.46 10.68 26.21
N ILE A 185 14.53 10.93 24.89
CA ILE A 185 13.91 12.10 24.26
C ILE A 185 12.40 12.11 24.44
N LEU A 186 11.76 10.95 24.33
CA LEU A 186 10.30 10.83 24.44
C LEU A 186 9.82 10.53 25.87
N GLY A 187 10.72 10.48 26.86
CA GLY A 187 10.37 10.15 28.24
C GLY A 187 9.81 8.73 28.43
N LEU A 188 10.22 7.79 27.57
CA LEU A 188 9.80 6.40 27.58
C LEU A 188 10.77 5.52 28.39
N ASP A 189 10.27 4.41 28.93
CA ASP A 189 11.12 3.40 29.54
C ASP A 189 11.94 2.65 28.48
N ALA A 190 13.27 2.82 28.51
CA ALA A 190 14.18 2.24 27.53
C ALA A 190 14.10 0.71 27.48
N GLY A 191 13.89 0.03 28.62
CA GLY A 191 13.75 -1.43 28.67
C GLY A 191 12.50 -1.92 27.92
N THR A 192 11.39 -1.21 28.08
CA THR A 192 10.13 -1.46 27.37
C THR A 192 10.29 -1.21 25.87
N VAL A 193 10.89 -0.09 25.46
CA VAL A 193 11.12 0.22 24.05
C VAL A 193 12.05 -0.80 23.40
N ALA A 194 13.18 -1.14 24.05
CA ALA A 194 14.10 -2.18 23.56
C ALA A 194 13.38 -3.52 23.36
N SER A 195 12.56 -3.93 24.33
CA SER A 195 11.77 -5.16 24.25
C SER A 195 10.75 -5.14 23.10
N ILE A 196 10.22 -3.97 22.74
CA ILE A 196 9.29 -3.80 21.62
C ILE A 196 10.05 -3.87 20.29
N VAL A 197 11.17 -3.14 20.18
CA VAL A 197 12.00 -3.08 18.96
C VAL A 197 12.60 -4.44 18.64
N HIS A 198 13.23 -5.11 19.61
CA HIS A 198 13.82 -6.45 19.42
C HIS A 198 12.76 -7.54 19.19
N GLY A 199 11.54 -7.32 19.69
CA GLY A 199 10.40 -8.20 19.44
C GLY A 199 9.67 -7.92 18.11
N GLU A 200 10.13 -6.94 17.33
CA GLU A 200 9.47 -6.43 16.12
C GLU A 200 7.98 -6.08 16.32
N ARG A 201 7.62 -5.59 17.52
CA ARG A 201 6.24 -5.25 17.89
C ARG A 201 5.90 -3.83 17.45
N TRP A 202 6.06 -3.54 16.16
CA TRP A 202 5.90 -2.19 15.58
C TRP A 202 4.55 -1.51 15.85
N PRO A 203 3.41 -2.21 15.86
CA PRO A 203 2.14 -1.61 16.26
C PRO A 203 2.17 -1.09 17.69
N GLU A 204 2.75 -1.86 18.62
CA GLU A 204 2.87 -1.45 20.02
C GLU A 204 3.80 -0.23 20.16
N LEU A 205 4.89 -0.18 19.37
CA LEU A 205 5.79 0.97 19.37
C LEU A 205 5.07 2.26 18.95
N LEU A 206 4.27 2.19 17.88
CA LEU A 206 3.50 3.33 17.40
C LEU A 206 2.43 3.75 18.39
N ASP A 207 1.74 2.81 19.03
CA ASP A 207 0.75 3.12 20.05
C ASP A 207 1.37 3.85 21.24
N VAL A 208 2.57 3.43 21.69
CA VAL A 208 3.32 4.12 22.75
C VAL A 208 3.66 5.56 22.36
N VAL A 209 4.08 5.78 21.11
CA VAL A 209 4.42 7.11 20.58
C VAL A 209 3.18 8.00 20.45
N ILE A 210 2.09 7.50 19.90
CA ILE A 210 0.85 8.26 19.67
C ILE A 210 0.13 8.59 20.99
N SER A 211 0.28 7.73 22.00
CA SER A 211 -0.32 7.90 23.32
C SER A 211 0.42 8.90 24.20
N GLN A 212 1.59 9.40 23.78
CA GLN A 212 2.28 10.45 24.52
C GLN A 212 1.42 11.72 24.60
N PRO A 213 1.32 12.36 25.78
CA PRO A 213 0.69 13.66 25.90
C PRO A 213 1.52 14.70 25.13
N CYS A 214 0.87 15.40 24.20
CA CYS A 214 1.44 16.55 23.50
C CYS A 214 1.40 17.80 24.37
#